data_AF-A0A3M0CU43-F1
#
_entry.id   AF-A0A3M0CU43-F1
#
_cell.length_a   1.000
_cell.length_b   1.000
_cell.length_c   1.000
_cell.angle_alpha   90.00
_cell.angle_beta   90.00
_cell.angle_gamma   90.00
#
_symmetry.space_group_name_H-M   'P 1'
#
loop_
_entity.id
_entity.type
_entity.pdbx_description
1 polymer ?
#
loop_
_entity_poly.entity_id
_entity_poly.type
_entity_poly.pdbx_seq_one_letter_code
_entity_poly.pdbx_strand_id
1 'polypeptide(L)'
;MEYFDYGAENLDTGFDVEEFLERSQRNQGQRLEQQLKRIKKQLEERDRIFEENRSELELKLDWYLERLQEEYNSVGPESVDELKEKIEEFYESIREERRRHWRDRQELEQERRQIERELEEIEASTFDLVESLQTDF
;
A
#
# COMPACT_ATOMS: atom_id res chain seq x y z
N MET A 1 24.70 -24.60 42.27
CA MET A 1 23.93 -24.27 41.06
C MET A 1 23.90 -25.52 40.22
N GLU A 2 22.80 -26.27 40.32
CA GLU A 2 22.49 -27.34 39.38
C GLU A 2 22.25 -26.67 38.03
N TYR A 3 23.15 -26.91 37.09
CA TYR A 3 22.88 -26.70 35.68
C TYR A 3 21.79 -27.70 35.32
N PHE A 4 20.66 -27.20 34.83
CA PHE A 4 19.63 -28.03 34.21
C PHE A 4 20.30 -28.79 33.07
N ASP A 5 20.69 -30.02 33.38
CA ASP A 5 21.09 -31.05 32.46
C ASP A 5 19.87 -31.33 31.59
N TYR A 6 19.83 -30.73 30.40
CA TYR A 6 19.00 -31.24 29.33
C TYR A 6 19.68 -32.53 28.86
N GLY A 7 19.49 -33.56 29.67
CA GLY A 7 19.74 -34.93 29.28
C GLY A 7 19.08 -35.14 27.93
N ALA A 8 19.91 -35.50 26.95
CA ALA A 8 19.53 -36.06 25.67
C ALA A 8 18.89 -37.45 25.89
N GLU A 9 17.84 -37.51 26.71
CA GLU A 9 16.97 -38.66 26.87
C GLU A 9 15.79 -38.45 25.91
N ASN A 10 15.91 -39.03 24.72
CA ASN A 10 14.83 -39.51 23.85
C ASN A 10 13.46 -38.82 24.05
N LEU A 11 13.30 -37.62 23.50
CA LEU A 11 11.98 -37.18 23.03
C LEU A 11 11.66 -37.96 21.74
N ASP A 12 11.27 -39.24 21.90
CA ASP A 12 10.47 -39.98 20.91
C ASP A 12 9.02 -39.45 20.93
N THR A 13 8.89 -38.14 20.74
CA THR A 13 7.70 -37.56 20.16
C THR A 13 8.01 -37.57 18.67
N GLY A 14 7.27 -38.33 17.85
CA GLY A 14 7.38 -38.31 16.38
C GLY A 14 7.01 -36.95 15.75
N PHE A 15 7.48 -35.86 16.34
CA PHE A 15 7.31 -34.49 15.96
C PHE A 15 8.53 -34.09 15.15
N ASP A 16 8.34 -34.07 13.84
CA ASP A 16 9.33 -33.58 12.90
C ASP A 16 9.38 -32.04 13.00
N VAL A 17 10.36 -31.55 13.74
CA VAL A 17 10.61 -30.11 13.92
C VAL A 17 10.90 -29.44 12.57
N GLU A 18 11.52 -30.15 11.64
CA GLU A 18 11.91 -29.65 10.32
C GLU A 18 10.67 -29.49 9.42
N GLU A 19 9.82 -30.52 9.35
CA GLU A 19 8.54 -30.45 8.65
C GLU A 19 7.66 -29.32 9.21
N PHE A 20 7.67 -29.14 10.54
CA PHE A 20 6.95 -28.05 11.19
C PHE A 20 7.48 -26.67 10.80
N LEU A 21 8.80 -26.47 10.78
CA LEU A 21 9.44 -25.21 10.41
C LEU A 21 9.22 -24.87 8.93
N GLU A 22 9.39 -25.84 8.02
CA GLU A 22 9.09 -25.64 6.60
C GLU A 22 7.62 -25.26 6.38
N ARG A 23 6.70 -25.97 7.03
CA ARG A 23 5.27 -25.69 6.92
C ARG A 23 4.94 -24.31 7.48
N SER A 24 5.58 -23.90 8.56
CA SER A 24 5.43 -22.56 9.13
C SER A 24 5.90 -21.48 8.17
N GLN A 25 7.10 -21.62 7.59
CA GLN A 25 7.66 -20.68 6.61
C GLN A 25 6.79 -20.58 5.35
N ARG A 26 6.35 -21.72 4.79
CA ARG A 26 5.42 -21.74 3.64
C ARG A 26 4.11 -21.01 3.97
N ASN A 27 3.54 -21.24 5.15
CA ASN A 27 2.33 -20.55 5.58
C ASN A 27 2.55 -19.04 5.74
N GLN A 28 3.71 -18.62 6.25
CA GLN A 28 4.07 -17.22 6.38
C GLN A 28 4.22 -16.55 5.00
N GLY A 29 4.95 -17.18 4.07
CA GLY A 29 5.08 -16.70 2.69
C GLY A 29 3.73 -16.54 2.00
N GLN A 30 2.84 -17.53 2.10
CA GLN A 30 1.48 -17.44 1.54
C GLN A 30 0.66 -16.28 2.13
N ARG A 31 0.83 -15.98 3.42
CA ARG A 31 0.14 -14.84 4.06
C ARG A 31 0.67 -13.51 3.51
N LEU A 32 1.98 -13.37 3.38
CA LEU A 32 2.62 -12.18 2.82
C LEU A 32 2.25 -11.96 1.36
N GLU A 33 2.22 -13.01 0.53
CA GLU A 33 1.73 -12.93 -0.85
C GLU A 33 0.27 -12.47 -0.94
N GLN A 34 -0.58 -12.96 -0.04
CA GLN A 34 -1.98 -12.50 0.03
C GLN A 34 -2.07 -11.03 0.42
N GLN A 35 -1.22 -10.56 1.33
CA GLN A 35 -1.14 -9.14 1.70
C GLN A 35 -0.66 -8.30 0.50
N LEU A 36 0.36 -8.73 -0.25
CA LEU A 36 0.77 -8.04 -1.49
C LEU A 36 -0.36 -7.93 -2.51
N LYS A 37 -1.15 -9.00 -2.69
CA LYS A 37 -2.33 -8.95 -3.58
C LYS A 37 -3.38 -7.95 -3.09
N ARG A 38 -3.55 -7.80 -1.77
CA ARG A 38 -4.48 -6.80 -1.20
C ARG A 38 -3.95 -5.38 -1.43
N ILE A 39 -2.67 -5.13 -1.16
CA ILE A 39 -2.05 -3.82 -1.40
C ILE A 39 -2.15 -3.42 -2.88
N LYS A 40 -1.90 -4.35 -3.81
CA LYS A 40 -2.08 -4.09 -5.25
C LYS A 40 -3.49 -3.63 -5.59
N LYS A 41 -4.51 -4.32 -5.06
CA LYS A 41 -5.92 -3.92 -5.25
C LYS A 41 -6.22 -2.56 -4.61
N GLN A 42 -5.65 -2.27 -3.44
CA GLN A 42 -5.82 -0.98 -2.78
C GLN A 42 -5.19 0.16 -3.59
N LEU A 43 -4.01 -0.06 -4.20
CA LEU A 43 -3.38 0.91 -5.09
C LEU A 43 -4.25 1.18 -6.33
N GLU A 44 -4.76 0.14 -6.98
CA GLU A 44 -5.66 0.26 -8.13
C GLU A 44 -6.94 1.02 -7.78
N GLU A 45 -7.56 0.69 -6.64
CA GLU A 45 -8.78 1.36 -6.19
C GLU A 45 -8.51 2.83 -5.83
N ARG A 46 -7.35 3.14 -5.23
CA ARG A 46 -6.97 4.52 -4.90
C ARG A 46 -6.69 5.35 -6.15
N ASP A 47 -6.03 4.78 -7.15
CA ASP A 47 -5.84 5.43 -8.45
C ASP A 47 -7.19 5.71 -9.12
N ARG A 48 -8.14 4.77 -9.03
CA ARG A 48 -9.50 4.95 -9.55
C ARG A 48 -10.27 6.07 -8.85
N ILE A 49 -10.33 6.04 -7.51
CA ILE A 49 -11.03 7.06 -6.72
C ILE A 49 -10.45 8.46 -7.00
N PHE A 50 -9.11 8.56 -7.06
CA PHE A 50 -8.44 9.81 -7.38
C PHE A 50 -8.84 10.34 -8.76
N GLU A 51 -8.88 9.47 -9.77
CA GLU A 51 -9.24 9.85 -11.14
C GLU A 51 -10.71 10.28 -11.23
N GLU A 52 -11.62 9.58 -10.55
CA GLU A 52 -13.04 9.93 -10.46
C GLU A 52 -13.22 11.31 -9.79
N ASN A 53 -12.60 11.53 -8.63
CA ASN A 53 -12.66 12.79 -7.89
C ASN A 53 -12.04 13.96 -8.68
N ARG A 54 -10.87 13.73 -9.30
CA ARG A 54 -10.19 14.75 -10.10
C ARG A 54 -11.06 15.16 -11.29
N SER A 55 -11.62 14.20 -12.01
CA SER A 55 -12.47 14.46 -13.16
C SER A 55 -13.72 15.25 -12.77
N GLU A 56 -14.36 14.92 -11.64
CA GLU A 56 -15.53 15.67 -11.16
C GLU A 56 -15.17 17.12 -10.81
N LEU A 57 -14.02 17.34 -10.14
CA LEU A 57 -13.55 18.69 -9.80
C LEU A 57 -13.17 19.50 -11.05
N GLU A 58 -12.51 18.87 -12.03
CA GLU A 58 -12.14 19.51 -13.30
C GLU A 58 -13.38 19.91 -14.11
N LEU A 59 -14.40 19.04 -14.19
CA LEU A 59 -15.67 19.38 -14.85
C LEU A 59 -16.42 20.54 -14.16
N LYS A 60 -16.42 20.58 -12.83
CA LYS A 60 -17.01 21.70 -12.08
C LYS A 60 -16.23 22.99 -12.36
N LEU A 61 -14.90 22.92 -12.31
CA LEU A 61 -14.04 24.05 -12.58
C LEU A 61 -14.29 24.62 -13.99
N ASP A 62 -14.38 23.78 -15.01
CA ASP A 62 -14.69 24.19 -16.38
C ASP A 62 -16.03 24.91 -16.46
N TRP A 63 -17.08 24.38 -15.83
CA TRP A 63 -18.39 25.03 -15.76
C TRP A 63 -18.34 26.42 -15.09
N TYR A 64 -17.60 26.55 -13.99
CA TYR A 64 -17.43 27.83 -13.31
C TYR A 64 -16.61 28.83 -14.13
N LEU A 65 -15.62 28.37 -14.89
CA LEU A 65 -14.84 29.20 -15.81
C LEU A 65 -15.68 29.74 -16.97
N GLU A 66 -16.51 28.88 -17.58
CA GLU A 66 -17.47 29.29 -18.62
C GLU A 66 -18.44 30.33 -18.07
N ARG A 67 -19.01 30.07 -16.89
CA ARG A 67 -19.93 31.00 -16.23
C ARG A 67 -19.27 32.33 -15.88
N LEU A 68 -18.03 32.34 -15.40
CA LEU A 68 -17.26 33.55 -15.15
C LEU A 68 -17.12 34.38 -16.43
N GLN A 69 -16.83 33.73 -17.56
CA GLN A 69 -16.70 34.39 -18.86
C GLN A 69 -18.04 35.00 -19.32
N GLU A 70 -19.16 34.30 -19.12
CA GLU A 70 -20.50 34.81 -19.43
C GLU A 70 -20.86 36.02 -18.57
N GLU A 71 -20.61 35.96 -17.26
CA GLU A 71 -20.91 37.04 -16.31
C GLU A 71 -20.05 38.28 -16.57
N TYR A 72 -18.77 38.11 -16.90
CA TYR A 72 -17.89 39.23 -17.29
C TYR A 72 -18.42 40.00 -18.51
N ASN A 73 -19.16 39.32 -19.40
CA ASN A 73 -19.79 39.93 -20.57
C ASN A 73 -21.17 40.53 -20.28
N SER A 74 -21.82 40.19 -19.15
CA SER A 74 -23.27 40.37 -18.96
C SER A 74 -23.66 41.16 -17.71
N VAL A 75 -22.90 41.07 -16.61
CA VAL A 75 -23.29 41.58 -15.28
C VAL A 75 -22.08 42.28 -14.63
N GLY A 76 -22.36 43.30 -13.80
CA GLY A 76 -21.34 44.10 -13.12
C GLY A 76 -20.41 43.34 -12.16
N PRO A 77 -19.36 44.00 -11.64
CA PRO A 77 -18.16 43.37 -11.07
C PRO A 77 -18.34 42.52 -9.80
N GLU A 78 -19.44 42.67 -9.06
CA GLU A 78 -19.64 42.00 -7.76
C GLU A 78 -19.96 40.49 -7.91
N SER A 79 -20.68 40.09 -8.97
CA SER A 79 -20.94 38.69 -9.35
C SER A 79 -19.66 37.93 -9.76
N VAL A 80 -18.70 38.67 -10.30
CA VAL A 80 -17.45 38.13 -10.87
C VAL A 80 -16.48 37.70 -9.77
N ASP A 81 -16.45 38.41 -8.63
CA ASP A 81 -15.51 38.11 -7.56
C ASP A 81 -15.89 36.84 -6.78
N GLU A 82 -17.18 36.59 -6.55
CA GLU A 82 -17.65 35.34 -5.94
C GLU A 82 -17.30 34.11 -6.81
N LEU A 83 -17.39 34.25 -8.13
CA LEU A 83 -17.03 33.17 -9.07
C LEU A 83 -15.54 32.90 -9.07
N LYS A 84 -14.69 33.94 -8.99
CA LYS A 84 -13.24 33.76 -8.86
C LYS A 84 -12.86 33.04 -7.57
N GLU A 85 -13.46 33.40 -6.45
CA GLU A 85 -13.22 32.73 -5.16
C GLU A 85 -13.57 31.24 -5.27
N LYS A 86 -14.72 30.91 -5.87
CA LYS A 86 -15.11 29.51 -6.10
C LYS A 86 -14.15 28.75 -7.01
N ILE A 87 -13.66 29.40 -8.07
CA ILE A 87 -12.65 28.83 -8.96
C ILE A 87 -11.34 28.55 -8.21
N GLU A 88 -10.89 29.47 -7.37
CA GLU A 88 -9.70 29.28 -6.53
C GLU A 88 -9.88 28.11 -5.55
N GLU A 89 -11.04 27.99 -4.90
CA GLU A 89 -11.39 26.84 -4.04
C GLU A 89 -11.29 25.50 -4.80
N PHE A 90 -11.74 25.44 -6.06
CA PHE A 90 -11.62 24.23 -6.88
C PHE A 90 -10.16 23.90 -7.21
N TYR A 91 -9.34 24.89 -7.56
CA TYR A 91 -7.91 24.67 -7.79
C TYR A 91 -7.20 24.16 -6.53
N GLU A 92 -7.52 24.72 -5.36
CA GLU A 92 -6.99 24.25 -4.09
C GLU A 92 -7.43 22.83 -3.78
N SER A 93 -8.69 22.51 -4.03
CA SER A 93 -9.26 21.16 -3.85
C SER A 93 -8.54 20.13 -4.73
N ILE A 94 -8.31 20.44 -6.02
CA ILE A 94 -7.56 19.57 -6.94
C ILE A 94 -6.12 19.36 -6.44
N ARG A 95 -5.47 20.42 -5.96
CA ARG A 95 -4.09 20.32 -5.42
C ARG A 95 -4.04 19.49 -4.14
N GLU A 96 -5.00 19.64 -3.25
CA GLU A 96 -5.09 18.84 -2.03
C GLU A 96 -5.36 17.36 -2.37
N GLU A 97 -6.25 17.08 -3.32
CA GLU A 97 -6.56 15.72 -3.74
C GLU A 97 -5.33 15.02 -4.35
N ARG A 98 -4.57 15.72 -5.21
CA ARG A 98 -3.28 15.22 -5.72
C ARG A 98 -2.28 14.94 -4.59
N ARG A 99 -2.19 15.81 -3.59
CA ARG A 99 -1.29 15.63 -2.43
C ARG A 99 -1.73 14.47 -1.54
N ARG A 100 -3.03 14.23 -1.39
CA ARG A 100 -3.57 13.08 -0.63
C ARG A 100 -3.30 11.78 -1.37
N HIS A 101 -3.66 11.70 -2.65
CA HIS A 101 -3.39 10.54 -3.49
C HIS A 101 -1.91 10.15 -3.49
N TRP A 102 -1.01 11.12 -3.65
CA TRP A 102 0.43 10.86 -3.59
C TRP A 102 0.86 10.29 -2.23
N ARG A 103 0.38 10.84 -1.12
CA ARG A 103 0.69 10.35 0.23
C ARG A 103 0.20 8.92 0.44
N ASP A 104 -1.08 8.67 0.14
CA ASP A 104 -1.70 7.34 0.27
C ASP A 104 -0.94 6.30 -0.57
N ARG A 105 -0.53 6.67 -1.79
CA ARG A 105 0.26 5.81 -2.66
C ARG A 105 1.65 5.52 -2.09
N GLN A 106 2.33 6.53 -1.56
CA GLN A 106 3.66 6.34 -0.95
C GLN A 106 3.60 5.44 0.29
N GLU A 107 2.55 5.55 1.11
CA GLU A 107 2.34 4.68 2.27
C GLU A 107 2.17 3.21 1.84
N LEU A 108 1.27 2.95 0.87
CA LEU A 108 1.05 1.60 0.34
C LEU A 108 2.27 1.03 -0.39
N GLU A 109 3.03 1.87 -1.11
CA GLU A 109 4.28 1.44 -1.75
C GLU A 109 5.38 1.10 -0.71
N GLN A 110 5.44 1.82 0.42
CA GLN A 110 6.36 1.48 1.51
C GLN A 110 5.98 0.14 2.16
N GLU A 111 4.70 -0.06 2.45
CA GLU A 111 4.19 -1.33 2.98
C GLU A 111 4.48 -2.48 2.02
N ARG A 112 4.26 -2.28 0.70
CA ARG A 112 4.61 -3.27 -0.33
C ARG A 112 6.08 -3.66 -0.28
N ARG A 113 7.00 -2.67 -0.25
CA ARG A 113 8.45 -2.91 -0.20
C ARG A 113 8.88 -3.58 1.09
N GLN A 114 8.18 -3.36 2.19
CA GLN A 114 8.43 -4.08 3.43
C GLN A 114 8.07 -5.56 3.29
N ILE A 115 6.86 -5.85 2.79
CA ILE A 115 6.42 -7.23 2.60
C ILE A 115 7.26 -7.97 1.56
N GLU A 116 7.68 -7.29 0.49
CA GLU A 116 8.62 -7.85 -0.50
C GLU A 116 9.94 -8.26 0.15
N ARG A 117 10.50 -7.43 1.04
CA ARG A 117 11.71 -7.77 1.81
C ARG A 117 11.49 -8.93 2.77
N GLU A 118 10.37 -8.95 3.48
CA GLU A 118 10.03 -10.06 4.40
C GLU A 118 9.90 -11.40 3.64
N LEU A 119 9.39 -11.38 2.40
CA LEU A 119 9.38 -12.56 1.53
C LEU A 119 10.79 -12.98 1.11
N GLU A 120 11.63 -12.04 0.67
CA GLU A 120 13.03 -12.31 0.32
C GLU A 120 13.81 -12.91 1.50
N GLU A 121 13.59 -12.42 2.72
CA GLU A 121 14.22 -12.96 3.94
C GLU A 121 13.77 -14.40 4.23
N ILE A 122 12.49 -14.72 4.02
CA ILE A 122 11.98 -16.09 4.16
C ILE A 122 12.61 -16.99 3.10
N GLU A 123 12.64 -16.55 1.83
CA GLU A 123 13.23 -17.32 0.73
C GLU A 123 14.72 -17.58 0.95
N ALA A 124 15.48 -16.57 1.40
CA ALA A 124 16.89 -16.71 1.74
C ALA A 124 17.09 -17.66 2.92
N SER A 125 16.26 -17.56 3.97
CA SER A 125 16.33 -18.46 5.13
C SER A 125 16.01 -19.91 4.75
N THR A 126 15.05 -20.12 3.83
CA THR A 126 14.75 -21.46 3.29
C THR A 126 15.93 -22.00 2.47
N PHE A 127 16.61 -21.16 1.70
CA PHE A 127 17.80 -21.56 0.93
C PHE A 127 18.97 -22.00 1.82
N ASP A 128 19.28 -21.21 2.86
CA ASP A 128 20.36 -21.51 3.82
C ASP A 128 20.09 -22.82 4.58
N LEU A 129 18.82 -23.07 4.94
CA LEU A 129 18.39 -24.35 5.53
C LEU A 129 18.67 -25.53 4.58
N VAL A 130 18.28 -25.41 3.31
CA VAL A 130 18.50 -26.48 2.31
C VAL A 130 19.99 -26.73 2.05
N GLU A 131 20.84 -25.69 2.06
CA GLU A 131 22.30 -25.82 1.87
C GLU A 131 22.98 -26.52 3.05
N SER A 132 22.55 -26.22 4.28
CA SER A 132 23.05 -26.86 5.50
C SER A 132 22.75 -28.37 5.56
N LEU A 133 21.63 -28.81 4.96
CA LEU A 133 21.23 -30.21 4.91
C LEU A 133 21.98 -31.03 3.85
N GLN A 134 22.54 -30.39 2.83
CA GLN A 134 23.32 -31.07 1.78
C GLN A 134 24.80 -31.27 2.15
N THR A 135 25.30 -30.60 3.18
CA THR A 135 26.70 -30.66 3.61
C THR A 135 27.01 -31.73 4.66
N ASP A 136 25.99 -32.43 5.18
CA ASP A 136 26.11 -33.49 6.20
C ASP A 136 26.23 -34.93 5.62
N PHE A 137 26.49 -35.09 4.31
CA PHE A 137 26.70 -36.39 3.65
C PHE A 137 28.13 -36.60 3.11
#